data_AF-A0A9K3CPM5-F1
#
_entry.id   AF-A0A9K3CPM5-F1
#
_cell.length_a   1.000
_cell.length_b   1.000
_cell.length_c   1.000
_cell.angle_alpha   90.00
_cell.angle_beta   90.00
_cell.angle_gamma   90.00
#
_symmetry.space_group_name_H-M   'P 1'
#
loop_
_entity.id
_entity.type
_entity.pdbx_description
1 polymer ?
#
loop_
_entity_poly.entity_id
_entity_poly.type
_entity_poly.pdbx_seq_one_letter_code
_entity_poly.pdbx_strand_id
1 'polypeptide(L)'
;MVENDGIRVCPIPGYGLGVIAERAFKRGDCVLRERPLIHFGKPQSSAADAPRQAFDMAELTAIIKGLSDEDRSQLTALHDRDQKPGQAKTYIGIINTNSFGCTCGSINDGACVCIIASRINHSCFPNLTRYWSHSEEVMCFMATYPIQPGDQLFVSYCDSNATQAVRQKTLTRYGFQCQCRLCSLTGHALLAHDAAAVTFEVGP
;
A
#
# COMPACT_ATOMS: atom_id res chain seq x y z
N MET A 1 16.64 -4.97 -7.08
CA MET A 1 17.41 -3.81 -6.62
C MET A 1 16.56 -3.10 -5.60
N VAL A 2 17.09 -2.89 -4.40
CA VAL A 2 16.45 -2.10 -3.36
C VAL A 2 17.38 -0.92 -3.13
N GLU A 3 16.96 0.28 -3.49
CA GLU A 3 17.64 1.50 -3.07
C GLU A 3 16.97 1.94 -1.77
N ASN A 4 17.57 1.52 -0.65
CA ASN A 4 17.21 1.90 0.71
C ASN A 4 18.33 2.75 1.28
N ASP A 5 18.14 4.06 1.31
CA ASP A 5 19.05 5.01 1.92
C ASP A 5 18.37 5.69 3.10
N GLY A 6 18.48 5.06 4.27
CA GLY A 6 18.06 5.65 5.54
C GLY A 6 16.62 5.35 5.94
N ILE A 7 16.13 4.14 5.68
CA ILE A 7 14.90 3.61 6.29
C ILE A 7 15.14 2.22 6.89
N ARG A 8 14.35 1.86 7.91
CA ARG A 8 14.42 0.55 8.57
C ARG A 8 13.05 -0.03 8.88
N VAL A 9 12.93 -1.34 8.65
CA VAL A 9 11.77 -2.13 9.11
C VAL A 9 11.95 -2.49 10.57
N CYS A 10 10.95 -2.24 11.41
CA CYS A 10 10.99 -2.60 12.82
C CYS A 10 9.60 -2.88 13.41
N PRO A 11 9.51 -3.53 14.58
CA PRO A 11 8.26 -3.59 15.33
C PRO A 11 7.76 -2.19 15.69
N ILE A 12 6.47 -1.95 15.53
CA ILE A 12 5.77 -0.71 15.89
C ILE A 12 4.57 -1.09 16.78
N PRO A 13 4.49 -0.55 18.01
CA PRO A 13 3.34 -0.78 18.89
C PRO A 13 2.01 -0.46 18.21
N GLY A 14 1.08 -1.42 18.20
CA GLY A 14 -0.24 -1.27 17.57
C GLY A 14 -0.29 -1.53 16.06
N TYR A 15 0.85 -1.70 15.39
CA TYR A 15 0.93 -1.93 13.93
C TYR A 15 1.61 -3.25 13.55
N GLY A 16 2.22 -3.96 14.49
CA GLY A 16 3.03 -5.13 14.19
C GLY A 16 4.39 -4.69 13.66
N LEU A 17 4.66 -4.84 12.36
CA LEU A 17 5.85 -4.26 11.73
C LEU A 17 5.49 -2.94 11.04
N GLY A 18 6.46 -2.04 10.96
CA GLY A 18 6.37 -0.79 10.23
C GLY A 18 7.73 -0.40 9.65
N VAL A 19 7.75 0.71 8.94
CA VAL A 19 8.99 1.31 8.41
C VAL A 19 9.18 2.67 9.05
N ILE A 20 10.39 2.94 9.53
CA ILE A 20 10.77 4.26 10.06
C ILE A 20 11.90 4.87 9.22
N ALA A 21 11.99 6.19 9.25
CA ALA A 21 13.14 6.92 8.73
C ALA A 21 14.31 6.87 9.71
N GLU A 22 15.52 6.65 9.22
CA GLU A 22 16.78 6.71 9.99
C GLU A 22 17.58 7.99 9.71
N ARG A 23 17.17 8.75 8.69
CA ARG A 23 17.66 10.10 8.40
C ARG A 23 16.51 11.04 8.08
N ALA A 24 16.81 12.33 7.98
CA ALA A 24 15.82 13.29 7.50
C ALA A 24 15.61 13.16 5.98
N PHE A 25 14.37 13.37 5.54
CA PHE A 25 14.00 13.53 4.13
C PHE A 25 13.29 14.86 3.93
N LYS A 26 13.59 15.54 2.83
CA LYS A 26 12.86 16.73 2.38
C LYS A 26 11.64 16.30 1.57
N ARG A 27 10.65 17.19 1.47
CA ARG A 27 9.55 17.01 0.52
C ARG A 27 10.10 16.82 -0.88
N GLY A 28 9.62 15.79 -1.57
CA GLY A 28 10.05 15.42 -2.92
C GLY A 28 11.24 14.47 -2.98
N ASP A 29 11.89 14.16 -1.86
CA ASP A 29 12.94 13.14 -1.83
C ASP A 29 12.37 11.76 -2.16
N CYS A 30 13.14 10.95 -2.88
CA CYS A 30 12.84 9.55 -3.05
C CYS A 30 13.30 8.79 -1.79
N VAL A 31 12.35 8.18 -1.09
CA VAL A 31 12.59 7.50 0.20
C VAL A 31 12.87 6.01 0.00
N LEU A 32 12.19 5.39 -0.97
CA LEU A 32 12.37 3.97 -1.31
C LEU A 32 12.10 3.77 -2.80
N ARG A 33 13.00 3.01 -3.43
CA ARG A 33 12.79 2.45 -4.77
C ARG A 33 12.99 0.95 -4.69
N GLU A 34 11.95 0.21 -4.99
CA GLU A 34 11.94 -1.23 -4.81
C GLU A 34 11.49 -1.93 -6.09
N ARG A 35 12.34 -2.82 -6.60
CA ARG A 35 11.91 -3.80 -7.60
C ARG A 35 10.98 -4.80 -6.91
N PRO A 36 9.77 -5.04 -7.44
CA PRO A 36 8.85 -5.98 -6.84
C PRO A 36 9.40 -7.41 -6.87
N LEU A 37 9.02 -8.19 -5.86
CA LEU A 37 9.24 -9.64 -5.84
C LEU A 37 8.30 -10.34 -6.84
N ILE A 38 7.07 -9.84 -6.91
CA ILE A 38 6.03 -10.33 -7.81
C ILE A 38 5.46 -9.12 -8.56
N HIS A 39 5.37 -9.21 -9.88
CA HIS A 39 4.64 -8.28 -10.75
C HIS A 39 3.80 -9.12 -11.71
N PHE A 40 2.52 -8.79 -11.85
CA PHE A 40 1.58 -9.46 -12.74
C PHE A 40 0.69 -8.43 -13.43
N GLY A 41 0.26 -8.77 -14.64
CA GLY A 41 -0.52 -7.89 -15.50
C GLY A 41 -1.95 -7.64 -15.01
N LYS A 42 -2.68 -6.82 -15.78
CA LYS A 42 -4.14 -6.73 -15.63
C LYS A 42 -4.80 -8.02 -16.13
N PRO A 43 -5.93 -8.43 -15.54
CA PRO A 43 -6.79 -9.43 -16.17
C PRO A 43 -7.17 -8.97 -17.57
N GLN A 44 -7.04 -9.85 -18.56
CA GLN A 44 -7.38 -9.55 -19.96
C GLN A 44 -8.87 -9.25 -20.17
N SER A 45 -9.72 -9.60 -19.19
CA SER A 45 -11.15 -9.29 -19.17
C SER A 45 -11.53 -8.63 -17.84
N SER A 46 -11.76 -7.33 -17.84
CA SER A 46 -12.59 -6.71 -16.81
C SER A 46 -13.71 -5.95 -17.49
N ALA A 47 -14.94 -6.46 -17.34
CA ALA A 47 -16.13 -5.62 -17.40
C ALA A 47 -15.92 -4.39 -16.52
N ALA A 48 -16.56 -3.26 -16.86
CA ALA A 48 -16.38 -1.98 -16.18
C ALA A 48 -16.57 -2.05 -14.63
N ASP A 49 -17.22 -3.10 -14.13
CA ASP A 49 -17.54 -3.33 -12.71
C ASP A 49 -16.68 -4.41 -12.01
N ALA A 50 -15.60 -4.92 -12.62
CA ALA A 50 -14.76 -5.91 -11.95
C ALA A 50 -14.11 -5.32 -10.68
N PRO A 51 -13.97 -6.10 -9.58
CA PRO A 51 -13.26 -5.64 -8.40
C PRO A 51 -11.87 -5.15 -8.78
N ARG A 52 -11.40 -4.04 -8.18
CA ARG A 52 -10.09 -3.38 -8.44
C ARG A 52 -8.85 -4.30 -8.32
N GLN A 53 -9.03 -5.57 -7.97
CA GLN A 53 -8.03 -6.63 -7.78
C GLN A 53 -8.52 -7.98 -8.31
N ALA A 54 -9.22 -8.00 -9.45
CA ALA A 54 -9.27 -9.24 -10.21
C ALA A 54 -7.84 -9.57 -10.67
N PHE A 55 -7.43 -10.82 -10.51
CA PHE A 55 -6.11 -11.31 -10.93
C PHE A 55 -6.30 -12.40 -11.97
N ASP A 56 -5.37 -12.52 -12.92
CA ASP A 56 -5.23 -13.74 -13.68
C ASP A 56 -4.61 -14.81 -12.76
N MET A 57 -5.45 -15.75 -12.31
CA MET A 57 -5.04 -16.81 -11.40
C MET A 57 -4.04 -17.78 -12.05
N ALA A 58 -4.05 -17.94 -13.37
CA ALA A 58 -3.10 -18.80 -14.08
C ALA A 58 -1.72 -18.15 -14.12
N GLU A 59 -1.66 -16.85 -14.44
CA GLU A 59 -0.43 -16.05 -14.39
C GLU A 59 0.18 -16.06 -12.99
N LEU A 60 -0.61 -15.72 -11.97
CA LEU A 60 -0.15 -15.73 -10.57
C LEU A 60 0.38 -17.11 -10.15
N THR A 61 -0.31 -18.19 -10.53
CA THR A 61 0.13 -19.55 -10.23
C THR A 61 1.46 -19.87 -10.89
N ALA A 62 1.68 -19.43 -12.14
CA ALA A 62 2.94 -19.62 -12.84
C ALA A 62 4.08 -18.85 -12.17
N ILE A 63 3.86 -17.58 -11.80
CA ILE A 63 4.85 -16.75 -11.08
C ILE A 63 5.19 -17.41 -9.74
N ILE A 64 4.20 -17.78 -8.94
CA ILE A 64 4.41 -18.42 -7.63
C ILE A 64 5.17 -19.74 -7.78
N LYS A 65 4.92 -20.53 -8.82
CA LYS A 65 5.68 -21.76 -9.10
C LYS A 65 7.13 -21.48 -9.48
N GLY A 66 7.41 -20.35 -10.12
CA GLY A 66 8.75 -19.92 -10.52
C GLY A 66 9.60 -19.30 -9.41
N LEU A 67 9.02 -18.95 -8.26
CA LEU A 67 9.77 -18.35 -7.15
C LEU A 67 10.83 -19.30 -6.58
N SER A 68 12.01 -18.74 -6.28
CA SER A 68 13.05 -19.42 -5.50
C SER A 68 12.61 -19.65 -4.05
N ASP A 69 13.30 -20.53 -3.32
CA ASP A 69 12.99 -20.78 -1.91
C ASP A 69 13.17 -19.53 -1.04
N GLU A 70 14.16 -18.69 -1.35
CA GLU A 70 14.38 -17.41 -0.69
C GLU A 70 13.20 -16.45 -0.95
N ASP A 71 12.78 -16.30 -2.20
CA ASP A 71 11.65 -15.43 -2.55
C ASP A 71 10.34 -15.91 -1.91
N ARG A 72 10.12 -17.24 -1.85
CA ARG A 72 8.98 -17.83 -1.13
C ARG A 72 9.04 -17.51 0.36
N SER A 73 10.21 -17.60 0.97
CA SER A 73 10.41 -17.27 2.38
C SER A 73 10.07 -15.79 2.64
N GLN A 74 10.58 -14.88 1.81
CA GLN A 74 10.30 -13.44 1.92
C GLN A 74 8.81 -13.13 1.74
N LEU A 75 8.16 -13.73 0.74
CA LEU A 75 6.73 -13.57 0.49
C LEU A 75 5.87 -14.09 1.65
N THR A 76 6.16 -15.30 2.15
CA THR A 76 5.38 -15.92 3.24
C THR A 76 5.58 -15.22 4.60
N ALA A 77 6.64 -14.43 4.74
CA ALA A 77 6.85 -13.55 5.88
C ALA A 77 5.92 -12.32 5.88
N LEU A 78 5.30 -11.95 4.76
CA LEU A 78 4.33 -10.84 4.69
C LEU A 78 3.01 -11.18 5.38
N HIS A 79 2.19 -10.17 5.69
CA HIS A 79 0.94 -10.37 6.41
C HIS A 79 -0.13 -11.00 5.53
N ASP A 80 -0.86 -11.99 6.05
CA ASP A 80 -2.08 -12.51 5.42
C ASP A 80 -3.25 -12.14 6.32
N ARG A 81 -4.04 -11.15 5.89
CA ARG A 81 -5.20 -10.68 6.67
C ARG A 81 -6.24 -11.78 6.88
N ASP A 82 -6.36 -12.70 5.94
CA ASP A 82 -7.39 -13.74 5.93
C ASP A 82 -6.96 -15.01 6.67
N GLN A 83 -5.73 -15.05 7.19
CA GLN A 83 -5.20 -16.18 7.94
C GLN A 83 -6.03 -16.42 9.21
N LYS A 84 -6.62 -17.61 9.30
CA LYS A 84 -7.33 -18.05 10.51
C LYS A 84 -6.34 -18.61 11.54
N PRO A 85 -6.61 -18.45 12.85
CA PRO A 85 -5.80 -19.05 13.90
C PRO A 85 -5.59 -20.56 13.67
N GLY A 86 -4.33 -21.01 13.77
CA GLY A 86 -3.95 -22.41 13.55
C GLY A 86 -3.89 -22.86 12.09
N GLN A 87 -4.16 -21.98 11.11
CA GLN A 87 -4.02 -22.29 9.68
C GLN A 87 -2.74 -21.66 9.11
N ALA A 88 -2.18 -22.30 8.09
CA ALA A 88 -1.10 -21.71 7.30
C ALA A 88 -1.61 -20.51 6.48
N LYS A 89 -0.73 -19.54 6.22
CA LYS A 89 -1.02 -18.45 5.28
C LYS A 89 -1.18 -19.00 3.87
N THR A 90 -1.92 -18.27 3.05
CA THR A 90 -2.06 -18.55 1.62
C THR A 90 -1.34 -17.50 0.79
N TYR A 91 -0.76 -17.90 -0.35
CA TYR A 91 -0.16 -16.92 -1.26
C TYR A 91 -1.17 -15.87 -1.72
N ILE A 92 -2.42 -16.27 -1.97
CA ILE A 92 -3.48 -15.36 -2.40
C ILE A 92 -3.86 -14.37 -1.29
N GLY A 93 -4.01 -14.83 -0.05
CA GLY A 93 -4.28 -13.94 1.10
C GLY A 93 -3.15 -12.93 1.31
N ILE A 94 -1.89 -13.37 1.17
CA ILE A 94 -0.73 -12.49 1.20
C ILE A 94 -0.78 -11.47 0.06
N ILE A 95 -0.97 -11.90 -1.20
CA ILE A 95 -0.99 -11.00 -2.37
C ILE A 95 -2.14 -9.99 -2.25
N ASN A 96 -3.33 -10.43 -1.87
CA ASN A 96 -4.51 -9.56 -1.67
C ASN A 96 -4.27 -8.48 -0.62
N THR A 97 -3.50 -8.81 0.42
CA THR A 97 -3.21 -7.92 1.54
C THR A 97 -2.11 -6.91 1.20
N ASN A 98 -1.12 -7.29 0.38
CA ASN A 98 0.16 -6.57 0.26
C ASN A 98 0.41 -5.94 -1.12
N SER A 99 -0.47 -6.15 -2.11
CA SER A 99 -0.25 -5.67 -3.47
C SER A 99 -0.47 -4.16 -3.66
N PHE A 100 0.38 -3.55 -4.47
CA PHE A 100 0.26 -2.18 -4.96
C PHE A 100 -0.14 -2.18 -6.44
N GLY A 101 -1.05 -1.28 -6.83
CA GLY A 101 -1.32 -1.02 -8.25
C GLY A 101 -0.11 -0.39 -8.93
N CYS A 102 0.27 -0.93 -10.10
CA CYS A 102 1.38 -0.44 -10.91
C CYS A 102 0.89 0.62 -11.89
N THR A 103 0.60 1.81 -11.38
CA THR A 103 -0.01 2.91 -12.16
C THR A 103 0.87 4.15 -12.20
N CYS A 104 0.98 4.77 -13.38
CA CYS A 104 1.53 6.11 -13.55
C CYS A 104 0.80 6.84 -14.69
N GLY A 105 0.13 7.95 -14.36
CA GLY A 105 -0.74 8.64 -15.30
C GLY A 105 -1.88 7.74 -15.79
N SER A 106 -2.07 7.65 -17.10
CA SER A 106 -3.07 6.77 -17.73
C SER A 106 -2.60 5.31 -17.89
N ILE A 107 -1.32 5.03 -17.65
CA ILE A 107 -0.73 3.71 -17.83
C ILE A 107 -0.94 2.90 -16.54
N ASN A 108 -1.32 1.64 -16.71
CA ASN A 108 -1.50 0.70 -15.61
C ASN A 108 -1.04 -0.69 -16.07
N ASP A 109 0.01 -1.16 -15.42
CA ASP A 109 0.75 -2.40 -15.72
C ASP A 109 0.33 -3.55 -14.78
N GLY A 110 -0.84 -3.44 -14.14
CA GLY A 110 -1.35 -4.44 -13.22
C GLY A 110 -0.99 -4.14 -11.78
N ALA A 111 -0.46 -5.12 -11.05
CA ALA A 111 -0.13 -4.99 -9.64
C ALA A 111 1.14 -5.75 -9.26
N CYS A 112 1.73 -5.34 -8.14
CA CYS A 112 2.98 -5.91 -7.66
C CYS A 112 3.02 -6.06 -6.14
N VAL A 113 3.87 -6.95 -5.66
CA VAL A 113 4.21 -7.12 -4.23
C VAL A 113 5.68 -6.79 -4.03
N CYS A 114 5.95 -5.91 -3.07
CA CYS A 114 7.27 -5.37 -2.75
C CYS A 114 7.57 -5.67 -1.27
N ILE A 115 8.71 -6.26 -0.94
CA ILE A 115 8.95 -6.83 0.39
C ILE A 115 9.04 -5.77 1.49
N ILE A 116 9.78 -4.68 1.25
CA ILE A 116 9.93 -3.58 2.21
C ILE A 116 8.68 -2.70 2.17
N ALA A 117 8.21 -2.31 0.99
CA ALA A 117 7.07 -1.44 0.84
C ALA A 117 5.78 -2.02 1.47
N SER A 118 5.59 -3.35 1.42
CA SER A 118 4.46 -4.01 2.08
C SER A 118 4.52 -3.95 3.62
N ARG A 119 5.60 -3.42 4.21
CA ARG A 119 5.70 -3.09 5.65
C ARG A 119 5.32 -1.64 5.97
N ILE A 120 5.12 -0.78 4.97
CA ILE A 120 4.75 0.63 5.19
C ILE A 120 3.28 0.69 5.56
N ASN A 121 2.97 1.15 6.78
CA ASN A 121 1.61 1.17 7.30
C ASN A 121 0.71 2.24 6.67
N HIS A 122 -0.58 2.16 7.00
CA HIS A 122 -1.58 3.10 6.54
C HIS A 122 -1.66 4.39 7.38
N SER A 123 -1.78 5.53 6.70
CA SER A 123 -2.40 6.75 7.23
C SER A 123 -3.29 7.38 6.16
N CYS A 124 -4.46 7.90 6.52
CA CYS A 124 -5.27 8.70 5.60
C CYS A 124 -4.60 10.05 5.27
N PHE A 125 -3.64 10.48 6.09
CA PHE A 125 -2.75 11.62 5.83
C PHE A 125 -1.29 11.11 5.78
N PRO A 126 -0.91 10.46 4.66
CA PRO A 126 0.39 9.82 4.55
C PRO A 126 1.51 10.83 4.32
N ASN A 127 2.71 10.50 4.82
CA ASN A 127 3.94 11.25 4.53
C ASN A 127 4.67 10.72 3.28
N LEU A 128 4.18 9.64 2.66
CA LEU A 128 4.64 9.14 1.36
C LEU A 128 3.52 9.12 0.33
N THR A 129 3.87 9.48 -0.90
CA THR A 129 3.13 9.11 -2.11
C THR A 129 3.91 8.04 -2.87
N ARG A 130 3.26 7.33 -3.79
CA ARG A 130 3.91 6.29 -4.58
C ARG A 130 3.55 6.38 -6.06
N TYR A 131 4.42 5.87 -6.91
CA TYR A 131 4.16 5.68 -8.33
C TYR A 131 4.96 4.50 -8.88
N TRP A 132 4.53 3.98 -10.03
CA TRP A 132 5.25 2.94 -10.77
C TRP A 132 6.14 3.56 -11.85
N SER A 133 7.43 3.25 -11.82
CA SER A 133 8.36 3.62 -12.89
C SER A 133 8.33 2.56 -13.99
N HIS A 134 7.63 2.85 -15.09
CA HIS A 134 7.53 1.92 -16.23
C HIS A 134 8.88 1.56 -16.85
N SER A 135 9.79 2.54 -16.98
CA SER A 135 11.09 2.32 -17.62
C SER A 135 12.03 1.45 -16.80
N GLU A 136 11.82 1.36 -15.50
CA GLU A 136 12.71 0.66 -14.57
C GLU A 136 12.04 -0.54 -13.88
N GLU A 137 10.73 -0.67 -14.03
CA GLU A 137 9.89 -1.69 -13.40
C GLU A 137 10.08 -1.71 -11.88
N VAL A 138 9.99 -0.54 -11.25
CA VAL A 138 10.12 -0.37 -9.80
C VAL A 138 8.99 0.46 -9.22
N MET A 139 8.63 0.15 -7.97
CA MET A 139 7.75 0.98 -7.15
C MET A 139 8.58 2.04 -6.43
N CYS A 140 8.23 3.30 -6.64
CA CYS A 140 8.91 4.45 -6.04
C CYS A 140 8.02 5.08 -4.97
N PHE A 141 8.62 5.47 -3.84
CA PHE A 141 7.95 6.17 -2.75
C PHE A 141 8.64 7.51 -2.49
N MET A 142 7.85 8.58 -2.52
CA MET A 142 8.33 9.96 -2.45
C MET A 142 7.76 10.66 -1.21
N ALA A 143 8.60 11.41 -0.52
CA ALA A 143 8.18 12.20 0.65
C ALA A 143 7.21 13.32 0.23
N THR A 144 6.02 13.36 0.84
CA THR A 144 5.03 14.43 0.59
C THR A 144 5.26 15.66 1.46
N TYR A 145 5.95 15.48 2.58
CA TYR A 145 6.36 16.51 3.55
C TYR A 145 7.74 16.17 4.12
N PRO A 146 8.43 17.10 4.81
CA PRO A 146 9.65 16.75 5.55
C PRO A 146 9.40 15.62 6.56
N ILE A 147 10.30 14.64 6.58
CA ILE A 147 10.28 13.48 7.48
C ILE A 147 11.54 13.53 8.34
N GLN A 148 11.40 13.35 9.65
CA GLN A 148 12.51 13.35 10.60
C GLN A 148 13.00 11.93 10.92
N PRO A 149 14.25 11.76 11.35
CA PRO A 149 14.70 10.48 11.88
C PRO A 149 13.79 10.02 13.03
N GLY A 150 13.39 8.75 13.00
CA GLY A 150 12.46 8.14 13.96
C GLY A 150 10.98 8.23 13.55
N ASP A 151 10.61 9.07 12.58
CA ASP A 151 9.25 9.12 12.08
C ASP A 151 8.90 7.80 11.37
N GLN A 152 7.69 7.29 11.65
CA GLN A 152 7.13 6.19 10.88
C GLN A 152 6.69 6.70 9.50
N LEU A 153 6.92 5.86 8.49
CA LEU A 153 6.50 6.09 7.11
C LEU A 153 5.13 5.49 6.87
N PHE A 154 4.31 6.22 6.11
CA PHE A 154 2.93 5.85 5.83
C PHE A 154 2.57 6.10 4.37
N VAL A 155 1.76 5.20 3.81
CA VAL A 155 1.05 5.40 2.54
C VAL A 155 -0.47 5.30 2.77
N SER A 156 -1.27 5.78 1.82
CA SER A 156 -2.72 5.56 1.89
C SER A 156 -3.13 4.25 1.20
N TYR A 157 -3.96 3.47 1.88
CA TYR A 157 -4.55 2.21 1.39
C TYR A 157 -5.97 2.42 0.83
N CYS A 158 -6.49 3.65 0.95
CA CYS A 158 -7.81 4.07 0.50
C CYS A 158 -7.70 5.44 -0.19
N ASP A 159 -8.82 5.96 -0.67
CA ASP A 159 -8.86 7.35 -1.10
C ASP A 159 -8.83 8.27 0.13
N SER A 160 -7.74 9.01 0.28
CA SER A 160 -7.56 9.97 1.37
C SER A 160 -8.57 11.11 1.33
N ASN A 161 -9.10 11.44 0.15
CA ASN A 161 -10.06 12.53 -0.02
C ASN A 161 -11.49 12.10 0.28
N ALA A 162 -11.79 10.80 0.39
CA ALA A 162 -13.13 10.34 0.72
C ALA A 162 -13.53 10.72 2.16
N THR A 163 -14.82 10.68 2.48
CA THR A 163 -15.31 10.96 3.85
C THR A 163 -14.75 9.98 4.88
N GLN A 164 -14.74 10.35 6.17
CA GLN A 164 -14.26 9.47 7.24
C GLN A 164 -14.96 8.10 7.23
N ALA A 165 -16.29 8.10 7.05
CA ALA A 165 -17.08 6.87 6.98
C ALA A 165 -16.66 5.96 5.81
N VAL A 166 -16.44 6.54 4.62
CA VAL A 166 -15.99 5.80 3.44
C VAL A 166 -14.59 5.24 3.67
N ARG A 167 -13.65 6.03 4.18
CA ARG A 167 -12.29 5.55 4.49
C ARG A 167 -12.30 4.39 5.47
N GLN A 168 -13.03 4.49 6.58
CA GLN A 168 -13.15 3.39 7.55
C GLN A 168 -13.76 2.14 6.93
N LYS A 169 -14.82 2.30 6.13
CA LYS A 169 -15.45 1.17 5.41
C LYS A 169 -14.45 0.50 4.47
N THR A 170 -13.71 1.27 3.67
CA THR A 170 -12.71 0.73 2.75
C THR A 170 -11.61 -0.03 3.48
N LEU A 171 -11.18 0.45 4.66
CA LEU A 171 -10.09 -0.14 5.42
C LEU A 171 -10.46 -1.44 6.15
N THR A 172 -11.75 -1.77 6.30
CA THR A 172 -12.20 -3.04 6.90
C THR A 172 -11.59 -4.27 6.23
N ARG A 173 -11.27 -4.17 4.93
CA ARG A 173 -10.58 -5.23 4.17
C ARG A 173 -9.20 -5.59 4.72
N TYR A 174 -8.55 -4.68 5.44
CA TYR A 174 -7.24 -4.88 6.07
C TYR A 174 -7.36 -5.27 7.55
N GLY A 175 -8.58 -5.40 8.08
CA GLY A 175 -8.82 -5.91 9.43
C GLY A 175 -8.47 -4.94 10.57
N PHE A 176 -8.37 -3.64 10.32
CA PHE A 176 -8.12 -2.63 11.36
C PHE A 176 -9.08 -1.43 11.27
N GLN A 177 -9.24 -0.72 12.38
CA GLN A 177 -9.91 0.58 12.43
C GLN A 177 -8.86 1.68 12.43
N CYS A 178 -8.94 2.63 11.48
CA CYS A 178 -7.94 3.68 11.38
C CYS A 178 -8.11 4.71 12.50
N GLN A 179 -7.01 5.05 13.16
CA GLN A 179 -6.94 6.08 14.21
C GLN A 179 -5.95 7.19 13.85
N CYS A 180 -5.66 7.38 12.56
CA CYS A 180 -4.80 8.47 12.12
C CYS A 180 -5.47 9.83 12.35
N ARG A 181 -4.69 10.92 12.28
CA ARG A 181 -5.16 12.29 12.52
C ARG A 181 -6.49 12.65 11.83
N LEU A 182 -6.69 12.23 10.57
CA LEU A 182 -7.95 12.52 9.85
C LEU A 182 -9.13 11.65 10.34
N CYS A 183 -8.86 10.40 10.71
CA CYS A 183 -9.88 9.49 11.23
C CYS A 183 -10.20 9.72 12.72
N SER A 184 -9.38 10.52 13.41
CA SER A 184 -9.64 10.98 14.78
C SER A 184 -10.37 12.32 14.85
N LEU A 185 -10.65 12.97 13.70
CA LEU A 185 -11.44 14.20 13.68
C LEU A 185 -12.87 13.96 14.19
N THR A 186 -13.41 14.94 14.91
CA THR A 186 -14.78 14.95 15.45
C THR A 186 -15.42 16.34 15.29
N GLY A 187 -16.74 16.42 15.46
CA GLY A 187 -17.48 17.69 15.47
C GLY A 187 -17.30 18.52 14.19
N HIS A 188 -17.12 19.84 14.35
CA HIS A 188 -16.99 20.78 13.22
C HIS A 188 -15.80 20.47 12.30
N ALA A 189 -14.67 19.98 12.85
CA ALA A 189 -13.50 19.67 12.04
C ALA A 189 -13.74 18.46 11.12
N LEU A 190 -14.49 17.46 11.59
CA LEU A 190 -14.94 16.34 10.77
C LEU A 190 -15.91 16.80 9.68
N LEU A 191 -16.91 17.60 10.05
CA LEU A 191 -17.90 18.12 9.10
C LEU A 191 -17.24 18.94 7.98
N ALA A 192 -16.27 19.80 8.31
CA ALA A 192 -15.56 20.60 7.33
C ALA A 192 -14.70 19.74 6.39
N HIS A 193 -14.00 18.75 6.92
CA HIS A 193 -13.24 17.80 6.12
C HIS A 193 -14.14 17.02 5.15
N ASP A 194 -15.23 16.45 5.66
CA ASP A 194 -16.13 15.62 4.86
C ASP A 194 -16.94 16.43 3.85
N ALA A 195 -17.25 17.70 4.14
CA ALA A 195 -17.85 18.60 3.14
C ALA A 195 -16.91 18.84 1.94
N ALA A 196 -15.61 19.04 2.19
CA ALA A 196 -14.62 19.19 1.13
C ALA A 196 -14.50 17.92 0.28
N ALA A 197 -14.63 16.73 0.89
CA ALA A 197 -14.66 15.45 0.18
C ALA A 197 -15.79 15.36 -0.85
N VAL A 198 -17.01 15.75 -0.45
CA VAL A 198 -18.20 15.68 -1.31
C VAL A 198 -18.10 16.66 -2.47
N THR A 199 -17.48 17.84 -2.30
CA THR A 199 -17.38 18.82 -3.39
C THR A 199 -16.58 18.33 -4.61
N PHE A 200 -15.71 17.32 -4.46
CA PHE A 200 -14.99 16.71 -5.58
C PHE A 200 -15.77 15.60 -6.31
N GLU A 201 -16.80 15.02 -5.69
CA GLU A 201 -17.67 14.02 -6.34
C GLU A 201 -18.77 14.65 -7.20
N VAL A 202 -19.01 15.95 -7.04
CA VAL A 202 -20.08 16.71 -7.74
C VAL A 202 -19.53 17.79 -8.68
N GLY A 203 -18.28 17.66 -9.13
CA GLY A 203 -17.71 18.51 -10.20
C GLY A 203 -18.22 18.08 -11.58
N PRO A 204 -18.39 19.04 -12.53
CA PRO A 204 -19.14 18.86 -13.78
C PRO A 204 -18.59 17.79 -14.74
#